data_AF-A0A951ZD80-F1
#
_entry.id   AF-A0A951ZD80-F1
#
_cell.length_a   1.000
_cell.length_b   1.000
_cell.length_c   1.000
_cell.angle_alpha   90.00
_cell.angle_beta   90.00
_cell.angle_gamma   90.00
#
_symmetry.space_group_name_H-M   'P 1'
#
loop_
_entity.id
_entity.type
_entity.pdbx_description
1 polymer ?
#
loop_
_entity_poly.entity_id
_entity_poly.type
_entity_poly.pdbx_seq_one_letter_code
_entity_poly.pdbx_strand_id
1 'polypeptide(L)' 'MATVAELFQTMEYGPAPEADAPARAWLAAHDGRFGHFIGGAWTKAGKTFDTR' A
#
# COMPACT_ATOMS: atom_id res chain seq x y z
N MET A 1 -2.35 -25.17 -10.00
CA MET A 1 -1.21 -24.91 -9.11
C MET A 1 -0.01 -25.57 -9.75
N ALA A 2 1.06 -24.82 -10.01
CA ALA A 2 2.30 -25.41 -10.49
C ALA A 2 2.91 -26.32 -9.40
N THR A 3 3.56 -27.40 -9.81
CA THR A 3 4.34 -28.27 -8.93
C THR A 3 5.65 -27.59 -8.53
N VAL A 4 6.25 -28.04 -7.42
CA VAL A 4 7.57 -27.54 -6.97
C VAL A 4 8.62 -27.74 -8.05
N ALA A 5 8.62 -28.88 -8.76
CA ALA A 5 9.56 -29.16 -9.84
C ALA A 5 9.44 -28.17 -11.00
N GLU A 6 8.21 -27.78 -11.39
CA GLU A 6 7.97 -26.79 -12.44
C GLU A 6 8.45 -25.39 -12.03
N LEU A 7 8.29 -25.00 -10.77
CA LEU A 7 8.80 -23.72 -10.25
C LEU A 7 10.33 -23.66 -10.26
N PHE A 8 11.01 -24.77 -9.94
CA PHE A 8 12.48 -24.85 -10.02
C PHE A 8 13.00 -24.82 -11.47
N GLN A 9 12.23 -25.30 -12.45
CA GLN A 9 12.61 -25.21 -13.87
C GLN A 9 12.37 -23.82 -14.46
N THR A 10 11.22 -23.22 -14.17
CA THR A 10 10.83 -21.92 -14.72
C THR A 10 11.55 -20.76 -14.02
N MET A 11 12.02 -20.99 -12.78
CA MET A 11 12.51 -19.93 -11.89
C MET A 11 11.53 -18.77 -11.78
N GLU A 12 10.23 -19.06 -11.85
CA GLU A 12 9.18 -18.05 -11.80
C GLU A 12 9.26 -17.34 -10.45
N TYR A 13 9.42 -16.01 -10.50
CA TYR A 13 9.49 -15.22 -9.29
C TYR A 13 8.14 -15.26 -8.58
N GLY A 14 8.15 -15.70 -7.33
CA GLY A 14 6.95 -15.75 -6.51
C GLY A 14 6.35 -14.34 -6.30
N PRO A 15 5.10 -14.26 -5.78
CA PRO A 15 4.56 -12.97 -5.38
C PRO A 15 5.54 -12.31 -4.42
N ALA A 16 5.94 -11.08 -4.73
CA ALA A 16 6.90 -10.28 -3.99
C ALA A 16 6.17 -9.57 -2.85
N PRO A 17 6.07 -10.13 -1.62
CA PRO A 17 5.39 -9.46 -0.52
C PRO A 17 6.06 -8.14 -0.12
N GLU A 18 7.35 -8.00 -0.43
CA GLU A 18 8.13 -6.77 -0.27
C GLU A 18 7.89 -5.74 -1.39
N ALA A 19 7.29 -6.14 -2.52
CA ALA A 19 6.95 -5.18 -3.55
C ALA A 19 5.91 -4.21 -3.04
N ASP A 20 5.98 -2.97 -3.51
CA ASP A 20 5.19 -1.88 -2.98
C ASP A 20 3.77 -1.80 -3.55
N ALA A 21 3.39 -2.74 -4.42
CA ALA A 21 2.06 -2.80 -5.03
C ALA A 21 0.90 -2.77 -4.01
N PRO A 22 0.93 -3.52 -2.88
CA PRO A 22 -0.11 -3.42 -1.86
C PRO A 22 -0.17 -2.04 -1.20
N ALA A 23 0.98 -1.39 -0.99
CA ALA A 23 1.03 -0.05 -0.42
C ALA A 23 0.45 0.99 -1.40
N ARG A 24 0.79 0.90 -2.70
CA ARG A 24 0.20 1.75 -3.74
C ARG A 24 -1.32 1.57 -3.84
N ALA A 25 -1.79 0.32 -3.78
CA ALA A 25 -3.22 0.01 -3.81
C ALA A 25 -3.95 0.61 -2.60
N TRP A 26 -3.36 0.52 -1.41
CA TRP A 26 -3.90 1.14 -0.20
C TRP A 26 -3.96 2.67 -0.32
N LEU A 27 -2.90 3.32 -0.82
CA LEU A 27 -2.88 4.77 -1.04
C LEU A 27 -3.95 5.22 -2.04
N ALA A 28 -4.14 4.46 -3.14
CA ALA A 28 -5.16 4.75 -4.13
C ALA A 28 -6.58 4.62 -3.54
N ALA A 29 -6.82 3.63 -2.69
CA ALA A 29 -8.09 3.46 -1.97
C ALA A 29 -8.39 4.62 -1.00
N HIS A 30 -7.39 5.44 -0.66
CA HIS A 30 -7.53 6.64 0.18
C HIS A 30 -7.34 7.94 -0.64
N ASP A 31 -7.57 7.93 -1.96
CA ASP A 31 -7.44 9.09 -2.85
C ASP A 31 -6.08 9.81 -2.77
N GLY A 32 -5.03 9.10 -2.35
CA GLY A 32 -3.70 9.66 -2.10
C GLY A 32 -3.66 10.75 -1.02
N ARG A 33 -4.73 10.93 -0.24
CA ARG A 33 -4.86 11.98 0.77
C ARG A 33 -5.48 11.42 2.03
N PHE A 34 -4.81 11.63 3.15
CA PHE A 34 -5.28 11.21 4.46
C PHE A 34 -5.23 12.39 5.44
N GLY A 35 -6.20 12.42 6.36
CA GLY A 35 -6.25 13.40 7.44
C GLY A 35 -5.36 13.00 8.62
N HIS A 36 -5.56 13.64 9.77
CA HIS A 36 -4.86 13.24 10.98
C HIS A 36 -5.49 11.98 11.57
N PHE A 37 -4.68 10.99 11.95
CA PHE A 37 -5.13 9.81 12.68
C PHE A 37 -4.86 10.00 14.17
N ILE A 38 -5.91 10.29 14.94
CA ILE A 38 -5.81 10.63 16.37
C ILE A 38 -6.79 9.76 17.13
N GLY A 39 -6.32 9.04 18.15
CA GLY A 39 -7.18 8.21 19.00
C GLY A 39 -7.87 7.05 18.28
N GLY A 40 -7.24 6.49 17.23
CA GLY A 40 -7.81 5.36 16.47
C GLY A 40 -8.81 5.76 15.40
N ALA A 41 -9.00 7.05 15.14
CA ALA A 41 -9.90 7.55 14.11
C ALA A 41 -9.23 8.57 13.19
N TRP A 42 -9.66 8.59 11.92
CA TRP A 42 -9.34 9.66 10.98
C TRP A 42 -10.13 10.92 11.32
N THR A 43 -9.46 12.06 11.35
CA THR A 43 -10.04 13.36 11.71
C THR A 43 -9.79 14.38 10.59
N LYS A 44 -10.69 15.34 10.46
CA LYS A 44 -10.53 16.48 9.55
C LYS A 44 -9.45 17.42 10.08
N ALA A 45 -8.78 18.14 9.17
CA ALA A 45 -7.87 19.20 9.57
C ALA A 45 -8.59 20.28 10.38
N GLY A 46 -7.87 20.89 11.32
CA GLY A 46 -8.31 22.10 12.03
C GLY A 46 -8.10 23.35 11.17
N LYS A 47 -7.84 24.49 11.82
CA LYS A 47 -7.40 25.71 11.11
C LYS A 47 -6.05 25.46 10.46
N THR A 48 -5.97 25.65 9.15
CA THR A 48 -4.72 25.61 8.38
C THR A 48 -4.07 27.00 8.32
N PHE A 49 -2.84 27.05 7.82
CA PHE A 49 -2.10 28.28 7.54
C PHE A 49 -1.60 28.27 6.10
N ASP A 50 -1.34 29.44 5.53
CA ASP A 50 -0.86 29.56 4.16
C ASP A 50 0.57 29.01 4.02
N THR A 51 0.80 28.21 2.99
CA THR A 51 2.12 27.68 2.61
C THR A 51 2.53 28.25 1.26
N ARG A 52 3.81 28.62 1.11
CA ARG A 52 4.37 29.24 -0.11
C ARG A 52 4.44 28.27 -1.29
#